data_AF-A0A7L2GMF7-F1
#
_entry.id   AF-A0A7L2GMF7-F1
#
_cell.length_a   1.000
_cell.length_b   1.000
_cell.length_c   1.000
_cell.angle_alpha   90.00
_cell.angle_beta   90.00
_cell.angle_gamma   90.00
#
_symmetry.space_group_name_H-M   'P 1'
#
loop_
_entity.id
_entity.type
_entity.pdbx_description
1 polymer ?
#
loop_
_entity_poly.entity_id
_entity_poly.type
_entity_poly.pdbx_seq_one_letter_code
_entity_poly.pdbx_strand_id
1 'polypeptide(L)'
;QVIPVEKLVKGRFQDNLDFIQWFKKFFDANYDGKEYDPVEARQGQDALPPPDPGEQIFNLPKKSHHANSPTAGAAKSSPASKPGSTPSRPSSAKKAAPSSSASKSDKDLETQVIQLSEQVHSLKLALEGVEKERDFYFGKLREIELLCQEHGGENNDLVNRLMEVLYASEEHVS
;
A
#
# COMPACT_ATOMS: atom_id res chain seq x y z
N GLN A 1 17.60 22.91 9.75
CA GLN A 1 16.67 22.97 10.90
C GLN A 1 16.81 21.68 11.68
N VAL A 2 16.87 21.72 13.01
CA VAL A 2 16.99 20.52 13.85
C VAL A 2 15.59 19.98 14.15
N ILE A 3 15.38 18.67 13.96
CA ILE A 3 14.10 18.00 14.27
C ILE A 3 14.00 17.80 15.79
N PRO A 4 12.99 18.34 16.49
CA PRO A 4 12.89 18.26 17.95
C PRO A 4 12.32 16.91 18.40
N VAL A 5 13.08 15.82 18.24
CA VAL A 5 12.64 14.43 18.51
C VAL A 5 12.06 14.26 19.92
N GLU A 6 12.68 14.83 20.95
CA GLU A 6 12.21 14.73 22.34
C GLU A 6 10.78 15.27 22.56
N LYS A 7 10.34 16.22 21.73
CA LYS A 7 8.98 16.77 21.77
C LYS A 7 8.00 15.86 21.03
N LEU A 8 8.42 15.28 19.91
CA LEU A 8 7.60 14.41 19.07
C LEU A 8 7.29 13.08 19.76
N VAL A 9 8.28 12.48 20.44
CA VAL A 9 8.10 11.21 21.17
C VAL A 9 7.06 11.31 22.29
N LYS A 10 6.81 12.53 22.79
CA LYS A 10 5.75 12.77 23.79
C LYS A 10 4.33 12.73 23.22
N GLY A 11 4.18 12.63 21.89
CA GLY A 11 2.88 12.48 21.22
C GLY A 11 1.96 13.70 21.34
N ARG A 12 2.48 14.88 21.68
CA ARG A 12 1.66 16.08 21.84
C ARG A 12 1.19 16.57 20.47
N PHE A 13 -0.11 16.85 20.35
CA PHE A 13 -0.73 17.27 19.09
C PHE A 13 -0.03 18.47 18.45
N GLN A 14 0.25 19.54 19.21
CA GLN A 14 0.86 20.75 18.66
C GLN A 14 2.25 20.50 18.06
N ASP A 15 3.11 19.78 18.78
CA ASP A 15 4.47 19.48 18.30
C ASP A 15 4.43 18.60 17.03
N ASN A 16 3.52 17.62 16.99
CA ASN A 16 3.35 16.73 15.85
C ASN A 16 2.73 17.44 14.64
N LEU A 17 1.74 18.30 14.86
CA LEU A 17 1.13 19.10 13.80
C LEU A 17 2.16 20.06 13.19
N ASP A 18 2.92 20.77 14.02
CA ASP A 18 3.99 21.67 13.58
C ASP A 18 5.05 20.89 12.76
N PHE A 19 5.41 19.68 13.20
CA PHE A 19 6.33 18.82 12.47
C PHE A 19 5.77 18.36 11.12
N ILE A 20 4.52 17.91 11.04
CA ILE A 20 3.92 17.45 9.79
C ILE A 20 3.77 18.62 8.79
N GLN A 21 3.40 19.81 9.26
CA GLN A 21 3.34 21.00 8.42
C GLN A 21 4.71 21.38 7.85
N TRP A 22 5.76 21.29 8.66
CA TRP A 22 7.12 21.47 8.20
C TRP A 22 7.55 20.34 7.25
N PHE A 23 7.23 19.09 7.57
CA PHE A 23 7.60 17.91 6.79
C PHE A 23 6.99 17.96 5.40
N LYS A 24 5.72 18.36 5.26
CA LYS A 24 5.09 18.57 3.95
C LYS A 24 5.85 19.61 3.12
N LYS A 25 6.18 20.77 3.70
CA LYS A 25 6.99 21.79 3.01
C LYS A 25 8.39 21.28 2.64
N PHE A 26 9.00 20.50 3.51
CA PHE A 26 10.29 19.87 3.25
C PHE A 26 10.17 18.87 2.10
N PHE A 27 9.17 17.99 2.12
CA PHE A 27 8.91 17.03 1.06
C PHE A 27 8.70 17.74 -0.29
N ASP A 28 7.82 18.74 -0.33
CA ASP A 28 7.52 19.49 -1.56
C ASP A 28 8.75 20.20 -2.16
N ALA A 29 9.70 20.61 -1.33
CA ALA A 29 10.92 21.29 -1.78
C ALA A 29 12.04 20.33 -2.19
N ASN A 30 11.99 19.05 -1.77
CA ASN A 30 13.07 18.09 -1.97
C ASN A 30 12.67 16.89 -2.84
N TYR A 31 11.38 16.65 -3.04
CA TYR A 31 10.88 15.58 -3.89
C TYR A 31 11.08 15.95 -5.37
N ASP A 32 11.88 15.15 -6.07
CA ASP A 32 12.25 15.37 -7.48
C ASP A 32 11.34 14.62 -8.46
N GLY A 33 10.22 14.06 -7.97
CA GLY A 33 9.22 13.37 -8.79
C GLY A 33 9.59 11.95 -9.18
N LYS A 34 10.72 11.42 -8.71
CA LYS A 34 11.16 10.06 -9.05
C LYS A 34 10.34 8.99 -8.35
N GLU A 35 10.19 7.88 -9.05
CA GLU A 35 9.60 6.67 -8.49
C GLU A 35 10.52 6.08 -7.42
N TYR A 36 9.94 5.68 -6.29
CA TYR A 36 10.69 5.19 -5.14
C TYR A 36 11.16 3.75 -5.37
N ASP A 37 12.46 3.55 -5.59
CA ASP A 37 13.09 2.23 -5.56
C ASP A 37 13.53 1.88 -4.13
N PRO A 38 12.87 0.93 -3.46
CA PRO A 38 13.19 0.53 -2.09
C PRO A 38 14.54 -0.20 -1.94
N VAL A 39 15.08 -0.79 -3.01
CA VAL A 39 16.36 -1.52 -3.01
C VAL A 39 17.50 -0.53 -3.15
N GLU A 40 17.40 0.40 -4.11
CA GLU A 40 18.36 1.48 -4.30
C GLU A 40 18.43 2.40 -3.07
N ALA A 41 17.29 2.76 -2.48
CA ALA A 41 17.23 3.61 -1.29
C ALA A 41 17.94 2.99 -0.07
N ARG A 42 18.01 1.66 0.00
CA ARG A 42 18.73 0.92 1.06
C ARG A 42 20.18 0.58 0.69
N GLN A 43 20.67 1.07 -0.45
CA GLN A 43 22.00 0.76 -0.98
C GLN A 43 22.24 -0.76 -1.10
N GLY A 44 21.18 -1.52 -1.45
CA GLY A 44 21.26 -2.98 -1.58
C GLY A 44 21.32 -3.75 -0.24
N GLN A 45 21.06 -3.12 0.91
CA GLN A 45 20.87 -3.87 2.15
C GLN A 45 19.50 -4.53 2.18
N ASP A 46 19.49 -5.88 2.23
CA ASP A 46 18.28 -6.65 2.47
C ASP A 46 17.65 -6.23 3.81
N ALA A 47 16.43 -5.72 3.73
CA ALA A 47 15.59 -5.51 4.90
C ALA A 47 15.05 -6.88 5.35
N LEU A 48 15.92 -7.74 5.87
CA LEU A 48 15.46 -8.86 6.67
C LEU A 48 14.73 -8.27 7.87
N PRO A 49 13.44 -8.61 8.09
CA PRO A 49 12.77 -8.19 9.30
C PRO A 49 13.62 -8.65 10.50
N PRO A 50 13.78 -7.81 11.55
CA PRO A 50 14.36 -8.27 12.80
C PRO A 50 13.64 -9.56 13.21
N PRO A 51 14.35 -10.63 13.62
CA PRO A 51 13.68 -11.81 14.13
C PRO A 51 12.73 -11.36 15.25
N ASP A 52 11.46 -11.71 15.08
CA ASP A 52 10.39 -11.38 16.02
C ASP A 52 10.81 -11.80 17.44
N PRO A 53 10.75 -10.90 18.45
CA PRO A 53 10.98 -11.27 19.84
C PRO A 53 9.99 -12.32 20.40
N GLY A 54 8.96 -12.72 19.64
CA GLY A 54 7.85 -13.55 20.09
C GLY A 54 7.92 -15.07 19.86
N GLU A 55 8.76 -15.59 18.97
CA GLU A 55 8.70 -17.02 18.59
C GLU A 55 9.91 -17.85 19.05
N GLN A 56 10.11 -18.01 20.36
CA GLN A 56 10.98 -19.09 20.90
C GLN A 56 10.41 -19.75 22.16
N ILE A 57 9.10 -20.03 22.18
CA ILE A 57 8.47 -20.86 23.21
C ILE A 57 8.06 -22.21 22.59
N PHE A 58 9.01 -23.01 22.09
CA PHE A 58 8.92 -24.48 22.11
C PHE A 58 10.27 -25.15 21.78
N ASN A 59 10.89 -25.71 22.82
CA ASN A 59 11.91 -26.76 22.91
C ASN A 59 12.66 -27.25 21.64
N LEU A 60 14.00 -27.02 21.60
CA LEU A 60 15.03 -28.10 21.60
C LEU A 60 16.45 -27.52 21.91
N PRO A 61 17.32 -28.21 22.68
CA PRO A 61 18.51 -27.58 23.27
C PRO A 61 19.85 -27.91 22.56
N LYS A 62 20.88 -27.11 22.94
CA LYS A 62 22.36 -27.31 22.83
C LYS A 62 23.00 -26.77 21.54
N LYS A 63 24.21 -26.18 21.50
CA LYS A 63 25.22 -25.77 22.50
C LYS A 63 26.38 -25.04 21.75
N SER A 64 26.89 -23.99 22.41
CA SER A 64 28.26 -23.41 22.47
C SER A 64 29.00 -22.77 21.29
N HIS A 65 29.89 -21.87 21.76
CA HIS A 65 31.07 -21.21 21.16
C HIS A 65 30.74 -19.85 20.52
N HIS A 66 31.39 -18.73 20.83
CA HIS A 66 32.58 -18.48 21.65
C HIS A 66 32.57 -17.03 22.18
N ALA A 67 33.20 -16.84 23.33
CA ALA A 67 33.54 -15.57 23.96
C ALA A 67 34.29 -14.59 23.04
N ASN A 68 34.06 -13.27 23.21
CA ASN A 68 35.05 -12.37 23.83
C ASN A 68 34.60 -10.91 23.82
N SER A 69 34.56 -10.33 25.03
CA SER A 69 34.76 -8.89 25.31
C SER A 69 36.25 -8.69 25.65
N PRO A 70 36.87 -7.51 25.44
CA PRO A 70 36.99 -6.51 26.53
C PRO A 70 36.85 -5.05 26.01
N THR A 71 36.18 -4.12 26.70
CA THR A 71 36.53 -3.33 27.92
C THR A 71 37.31 -2.03 27.66
N ALA A 72 37.06 -1.07 28.56
CA ALA A 72 37.71 0.23 28.84
C ALA A 72 37.28 1.44 27.98
N GLY A 73 36.97 2.61 28.54
CA GLY A 73 36.95 3.03 29.95
C GLY A 73 36.54 4.51 30.09
N ALA A 74 36.22 4.90 31.34
CA ALA A 74 36.33 6.21 32.02
C ALA A 74 35.90 7.50 31.27
N ALA A 75 35.22 8.50 31.84
CA ALA A 75 35.35 9.07 33.19
C ALA A 75 34.14 9.99 33.54
N LYS A 76 34.12 10.38 34.81
CA LYS A 76 33.13 11.15 35.57
C LYS A 76 33.10 12.65 35.21
N SER A 77 31.95 13.33 35.42
CA SER A 77 31.76 14.43 36.40
C SER A 77 30.68 15.46 35.99
N SER A 78 29.68 15.68 36.86
CA SER A 78 28.87 16.92 37.02
C SER A 78 29.71 17.98 37.80
N PRO A 79 29.35 19.29 37.99
CA PRO A 79 27.99 19.86 38.16
C PRO A 79 27.70 21.35 37.74
N ALA A 80 26.39 21.67 37.68
CA ALA A 80 25.62 22.87 38.10
C ALA A 80 26.01 24.37 37.87
N SER A 81 24.93 25.16 37.66
CA SER A 81 24.68 26.60 37.95
C SER A 81 25.05 27.63 36.85
N LYS A 82 24.28 28.67 36.45
CA LYS A 82 23.33 29.64 37.09
C LYS A 82 22.41 30.33 36.04
N PRO A 83 21.39 31.13 36.43
CA PRO A 83 20.38 31.73 35.55
C PRO A 83 20.68 33.20 35.16
N GLY A 84 20.08 33.67 34.05
CA GLY A 84 20.18 35.05 33.56
C GLY A 84 18.89 35.54 32.91
N SER A 85 18.55 36.80 33.18
CA SER A 85 17.27 37.50 33.07
C SER A 85 16.88 38.03 31.67
N THR A 86 15.58 38.37 31.57
CA THR A 86 14.74 39.02 30.53
C THR A 86 15.22 40.41 30.05
N PRO A 87 14.46 41.23 29.25
CA PRO A 87 13.47 41.03 28.16
C PRO A 87 13.75 41.92 26.89
N SER A 88 12.96 41.80 25.79
CA SER A 88 12.32 42.92 25.01
C SER A 88 12.02 42.61 23.52
N ARG A 89 10.72 42.39 23.21
CA ARG A 89 9.80 42.98 22.18
C ARG A 89 10.30 43.54 20.79
N PRO A 90 9.39 43.84 19.81
CA PRO A 90 9.31 43.16 18.51
C PRO A 90 9.61 44.06 17.28
N SER A 91 9.71 43.51 16.07
CA SER A 91 9.66 44.32 14.84
C SER A 91 9.09 43.60 13.62
N SER A 92 7.99 44.17 13.14
CA SER A 92 7.49 44.34 11.77
C SER A 92 7.81 43.32 10.67
N ALA A 93 6.73 42.65 10.26
CA ALA A 93 6.15 42.74 8.91
C ALA A 93 7.08 42.73 7.69
N LYS A 94 7.06 41.63 6.95
CA LYS A 94 6.89 41.64 5.49
C LYS A 94 5.95 40.52 5.05
N LYS A 95 4.76 40.90 4.58
CA LYS A 95 3.87 40.04 3.78
C LYS A 95 4.56 39.75 2.45
N ALA A 96 4.86 38.49 2.17
CA ALA A 96 5.10 38.02 0.82
C ALA A 96 3.79 37.40 0.31
N ALA A 97 3.32 37.89 -0.83
CA ALA A 97 2.13 37.41 -1.51
C ALA A 97 2.32 35.94 -1.95
N PRO A 98 1.28 35.08 -1.88
CA PRO A 98 1.37 33.75 -2.45
C PRO A 98 1.20 33.83 -3.98
N SER A 99 2.22 33.37 -4.71
CA SER A 99 2.14 33.07 -6.14
C SER A 99 1.16 31.92 -6.36
N SER A 100 0.06 32.20 -7.05
CA SER A 100 -1.14 31.36 -7.21
C SER A 100 -1.10 30.41 -8.41
N SER A 101 0.08 29.90 -8.82
CA SER A 101 0.20 29.12 -10.06
C SER A 101 0.27 27.59 -9.89
N ALA A 102 0.42 27.05 -8.69
CA ALA A 102 0.63 25.61 -8.48
C ALA A 102 -0.65 24.78 -8.19
N SER A 103 -1.82 25.41 -8.09
CA SER A 103 -3.06 24.75 -7.62
C SER A 103 -3.95 24.14 -8.70
N LYS A 104 -3.56 24.24 -9.99
CA LYS A 104 -4.32 23.65 -11.10
C LYS A 104 -3.97 22.19 -11.34
N SER A 105 -2.68 21.85 -11.37
CA SER A 105 -2.19 20.49 -11.64
C SER A 105 -2.61 19.45 -10.60
N ASP A 106 -2.59 19.81 -9.31
CA ASP A 106 -3.03 18.89 -8.24
C ASP A 106 -4.53 18.56 -8.34
N LYS A 107 -5.34 19.54 -8.73
CA LYS A 107 -6.79 19.34 -8.94
C LYS A 107 -7.07 18.50 -10.19
N ASP A 108 -6.27 18.68 -11.24
CA ASP A 108 -6.39 17.89 -12.47
C ASP A 108 -6.03 16.42 -12.20
N LEU A 109 -4.97 16.17 -11.42
CA LEU A 109 -4.57 14.82 -10.99
C LEU A 109 -5.61 14.18 -10.06
N GLU A 110 -6.14 14.92 -9.08
CA GLU A 110 -7.20 14.44 -8.19
C GLU A 110 -8.47 14.08 -8.97
N THR A 111 -8.83 14.90 -9.96
CA THR A 111 -9.96 14.62 -10.87
C THR A 111 -9.73 13.35 -11.69
N GLN A 112 -8.51 13.14 -12.18
CA GLN A 112 -8.15 11.95 -12.96
C GLN A 112 -8.18 10.67 -12.10
N VAL A 113 -7.73 10.75 -10.84
CA VAL A 113 -7.82 9.62 -9.89
C VAL A 113 -9.27 9.24 -9.61
N ILE A 114 -10.15 10.23 -9.42
CA ILE A 114 -11.59 9.99 -9.23
C ILE A 114 -12.17 9.32 -10.48
N GLN A 115 -11.89 9.85 -11.67
CA GLN A 115 -12.41 9.32 -12.93
C GLN A 115 -11.93 7.88 -13.20
N LEU A 116 -10.65 7.59 -12.97
CA LEU A 116 -10.11 6.23 -13.10
C LEU A 116 -10.75 5.28 -12.08
N SER A 117 -10.98 5.74 -10.85
CA SER A 117 -11.65 4.95 -9.82
C SER A 117 -13.09 4.61 -10.21
N GLU A 118 -13.83 5.56 -10.78
CA GLU A 118 -15.17 5.36 -11.31
C GLU A 118 -15.18 4.37 -12.49
N GLN A 119 -14.23 4.49 -13.42
CA GLN A 119 -14.08 3.54 -14.53
C GLN A 119 -13.80 2.12 -14.04
N VAL A 120 -12.87 1.96 -13.08
CA VAL A 120 -12.58 0.65 -12.48
C VAL A 120 -13.82 0.09 -11.78
N HIS A 121 -14.58 0.92 -11.06
CA HIS A 121 -15.80 0.48 -10.41
C HIS A 121 -16.87 0.04 -11.43
N SER A 122 -17.07 0.83 -12.49
CA SER A 122 -18.01 0.50 -13.57
C SER A 122 -17.64 -0.80 -14.28
N LEU A 123 -16.37 -0.99 -14.61
CA LEU A 123 -15.89 -2.23 -15.24
C LEU A 123 -16.05 -3.45 -14.33
N LYS A 124 -15.83 -3.30 -13.02
CA LYS A 124 -16.08 -4.39 -12.05
C LYS A 124 -17.54 -4.81 -12.03
N LEU A 125 -18.47 -3.86 -12.03
CA LEU A 125 -19.90 -4.15 -12.08
C LEU A 125 -20.31 -4.81 -13.40
N ALA A 126 -19.77 -4.33 -14.52
CA ALA A 126 -20.02 -4.94 -15.82
C ALA A 126 -19.50 -6.39 -15.89
N LEU A 127 -18.29 -6.63 -15.37
CA LEU A 127 -17.70 -7.97 -15.30
C LEU A 127 -18.55 -8.91 -14.43
N GLU A 128 -18.98 -8.47 -13.25
CA GLU A 128 -19.87 -9.25 -12.38
C GLU A 128 -21.20 -9.60 -13.09
N GLY A 129 -21.73 -8.66 -13.89
CA GLY A 129 -22.91 -8.90 -14.72
C GLY A 129 -22.67 -10.00 -15.76
N VAL A 130 -21.58 -9.90 -16.51
CA VAL A 130 -21.21 -10.90 -17.54
C VAL A 130 -20.91 -12.26 -16.91
N GLU A 131 -20.27 -12.31 -15.74
CA GLU A 131 -20.01 -13.57 -15.02
C GLU A 131 -21.31 -14.26 -14.60
N LYS A 132 -22.30 -13.50 -14.11
CA LYS A 132 -23.63 -14.06 -13.80
C LYS A 132 -24.32 -14.60 -15.04
N GLU A 133 -24.25 -13.89 -16.17
CA GLU A 133 -24.82 -14.35 -17.44
C GLU A 133 -24.11 -15.61 -17.94
N ARG A 134 -22.78 -15.64 -17.90
CA ARG A 134 -21.97 -16.83 -18.23
C ARG A 134 -22.42 -18.04 -17.41
N ASP A 135 -22.51 -17.89 -16.09
CA ASP A 135 -22.86 -18.98 -15.19
C ASP A 135 -24.31 -19.43 -15.39
N PHE A 136 -25.22 -18.49 -15.66
CA PHE A 136 -26.61 -18.77 -16.00
C PHE A 136 -26.74 -19.60 -17.28
N TYR A 137 -26.06 -19.20 -18.36
CA TYR A 137 -26.10 -19.94 -19.63
C TYR A 137 -25.40 -21.30 -19.50
N PHE A 138 -24.25 -21.36 -18.82
CA PHE A 138 -23.57 -22.62 -18.55
C PHE A 138 -24.46 -23.59 -17.77
N GLY A 139 -25.13 -23.11 -16.71
CA GLY A 139 -26.08 -23.92 -15.94
C GLY A 139 -27.19 -24.51 -16.81
N LYS A 140 -27.79 -23.71 -17.71
CA LYS A 140 -28.80 -24.20 -18.66
C LYS A 140 -28.27 -25.25 -19.62
N LEU A 141 -27.09 -25.03 -20.19
CA LEU A 141 -26.46 -25.99 -21.10
C LEU A 141 -26.18 -27.32 -20.37
N ARG A 142 -25.73 -27.25 -19.11
CA ARG A 142 -25.52 -28.44 -18.28
C ARG A 142 -26.82 -29.17 -17.96
N GLU A 143 -27.91 -28.46 -17.66
CA GLU A 143 -29.24 -29.08 -17.47
C GLU A 143 -29.71 -29.80 -18.74
N ILE A 144 -29.56 -29.15 -19.91
CA ILE A 144 -29.90 -29.75 -21.21
C ILE A 144 -29.07 -31.01 -21.47
N GLU A 145 -27.77 -30.98 -21.17
CA GLU A 145 -26.89 -32.12 -21.33
C GLU A 145 -27.34 -33.31 -20.47
N LEU A 146 -27.69 -33.07 -19.20
CA LEU A 146 -28.21 -34.10 -18.30
C LEU A 146 -29.50 -34.73 -18.83
N LEU A 147 -30.44 -33.90 -19.32
CA LEU A 147 -31.69 -34.38 -19.92
C LEU A 147 -31.42 -35.28 -21.14
N CYS A 148 -30.45 -34.90 -21.98
CA CYS A 148 -30.05 -35.68 -23.15
C CYS A 148 -29.45 -37.03 -22.76
N GLN A 149 -28.65 -37.08 -21.69
CA GLN A 149 -28.04 -38.33 -21.21
C GLN A 149 -29.07 -39.28 -20.58
N GLU A 150 -30.04 -38.75 -19.83
CA GLU A 150 -31.07 -39.54 -19.14
C GLU A 150 -32.13 -40.09 -20.10
N HIS A 151 -32.52 -39.30 -21.11
CA HIS A 151 -33.64 -39.63 -22.02
C HIS A 151 -33.19 -39.96 -23.47
N GLY A 152 -31.88 -40.12 -23.71
CA GLY A 152 -31.29 -40.23 -25.05
C GLY A 152 -31.67 -41.47 -25.86
N GLY A 153 -32.29 -42.47 -25.24
CA GLY A 153 -32.66 -43.72 -25.90
C GLY A 153 -33.80 -43.59 -26.93
N GLU A 154 -34.73 -42.65 -26.75
CA GLU A 154 -35.97 -42.58 -27.55
C GLU A 154 -35.92 -41.57 -28.72
N ASN A 155 -34.98 -40.61 -28.72
CA ASN A 155 -34.84 -39.57 -29.75
C ASN A 155 -33.38 -39.39 -30.19
N ASN A 156 -32.77 -40.47 -30.70
CA ASN A 156 -31.33 -40.55 -30.96
C ASN A 156 -30.82 -39.43 -31.90
N ASP A 157 -31.53 -39.14 -33.00
CA ASP A 157 -31.08 -38.15 -33.99
C ASP A 157 -31.09 -36.70 -33.47
N LEU A 158 -32.14 -36.30 -32.72
CA LEU A 158 -32.22 -34.96 -32.15
C LEU A 158 -31.19 -34.78 -31.03
N VAL A 159 -31.07 -35.80 -30.16
CA VAL A 159 -30.11 -35.81 -29.06
C VAL A 159 -28.68 -35.73 -29.60
N ASN A 160 -28.34 -36.48 -30.65
CA ASN A 160 -27.01 -36.40 -31.26
C ASN A 160 -26.68 -35.00 -31.78
N ARG A 161 -27.63 -34.33 -32.45
CA ARG A 161 -27.41 -32.93 -32.92
C ARG A 161 -27.24 -31.96 -31.76
N LEU A 162 -28.00 -32.13 -30.67
CA LEU A 162 -27.85 -31.30 -29.47
C LEU A 162 -26.48 -31.53 -28.80
N MET A 163 -26.02 -32.78 -28.72
CA MET A 163 -24.70 -33.10 -28.21
C MET A 163 -23.60 -32.51 -29.10
N GLU A 164 -23.74 -32.57 -30.42
CA GLU A 164 -22.79 -31.93 -31.35
C GLU A 164 -22.68 -30.42 -31.10
N VAL A 165 -23.81 -29.72 -30.89
CA VAL A 165 -23.82 -28.30 -30.53
C VAL A 165 -23.16 -28.04 -29.17
N LEU A 166 -23.43 -28.87 -28.16
CA LEU A 166 -22.87 -28.71 -26.81
C LEU A 166 -21.35 -28.92 -26.75
N TYR A 167 -20.82 -29.76 -27.63
CA TYR A 167 -19.41 -30.12 -27.68
C TYR A 167 -18.63 -29.48 -28.84
N ALA A 168 -19.27 -28.62 -29.62
CA ALA A 168 -18.61 -27.87 -30.68
C ALA A 168 -17.47 -27.00 -30.12
N SER A 169 -16.28 -27.10 -30.70
CA SER A 169 -15.17 -26.19 -30.39
C SER A 169 -15.28 -24.90 -31.20
N GLU A 170 -14.58 -23.83 -30.74
CA GLU A 170 -14.57 -22.52 -31.42
C GLU A 170 -14.16 -22.59 -32.91
N GLU A 171 -13.40 -23.62 -33.32
CA GLU A 171 -13.00 -23.82 -34.72
C GLU A 171 -14.18 -24.13 -35.66
N HIS A 172 -15.31 -24.60 -35.12
CA HIS A 172 -16.51 -24.95 -35.90
C HIS A 172 -17.51 -23.80 -36.05
N VAL A 173 -17.24 -22.62 -35.48
CA VAL A 173 -18.15 -21.45 -35.46
C VAL A 173 -17.67 -20.32 -36.43
N SER A 174 -16.88 -20.66 -37.45
CA SER A 174 -16.45 -19.72 -38.51
C SER A 174 -17.35 -19.76 -39.75
#